data_AF-A0A3C0DWL9-F1
#
_entry.id   AF-A0A3C0DWL9-F1
#
_cell.length_a   1.000
_cell.length_b   1.000
_cell.length_c   1.000
_cell.angle_alpha   90.00
_cell.angle_beta   90.00
_cell.angle_gamma   90.00
#
_symmetry.space_group_name_H-M   'P 1'
#
loop_
_entity.id
_entity.type
_entity.pdbx_description
1 polymer ?
#
loop_
_entity_poly.entity_id
_entity_poly.type
_entity_poly.pdbx_seq_one_letter_code
_entity_poly.pdbx_strand_id
1 'polypeptide(L)'
;MTMRKIIATIAAIGAIGLSGAADEKVDFSKSIQGVLEARCIDCHGPKKQKGDLRLDKKETAFGEIIQAGKSIESELFKRITLPADHEDIMPPKGDPLTKDQIEAIKKWIDEGANWPDGLVLISAKDRAEAKAAAARLPEPEIKQVPVSDAEKAAIAKLASGEGVGEDYAAPLVMALAQDTKLIYANFRLVGKFVKDEHIVPLADIRNLSELDLGNTQISAVGLQHISKASSLTKLSLANTAIDDSGLKHIEGLSNLMSLNLYNTKVTDAGLASLKNMKFLRKVYGWQSGITENGAAELKKTLPNVDVNLGFKLAKVEPKKEEKKEEVKQVSFNKKCPVSGKDVDQTKLYTINFCCNNCLNNFTKDPVKHVAKLKGSDNKKCIFQDKDVDAGKKFVIGFCCGNCLGGFTKDPAKHIAKVKK
;
A
#
# COMPACT_ATOMS: atom_id res chain seq x y z
N MET A 1 -75.52 30.10 -17.79
CA MET A 1 -75.13 29.38 -19.03
C MET A 1 -73.65 29.07 -18.97
N THR A 2 -73.30 27.77 -18.92
CA THR A 2 -72.10 27.13 -19.51
C THR A 2 -70.72 27.78 -19.32
N MET A 3 -69.68 27.14 -18.76
CA MET A 3 -69.23 25.78 -19.05
C MET A 3 -68.18 25.33 -18.02
N ARG A 4 -68.21 24.02 -17.77
CA ARG A 4 -67.30 23.23 -16.93
C ARG A 4 -65.87 23.22 -17.48
N LYS A 5 -64.87 23.24 -16.59
CA LYS A 5 -63.59 22.55 -16.81
C LYS A 5 -63.29 21.66 -15.61
N ILE A 6 -63.30 20.36 -15.89
CA ILE A 6 -62.95 19.26 -14.99
C ILE A 6 -61.41 19.20 -14.97
N ILE A 7 -60.79 19.35 -13.80
CA ILE A 7 -59.39 18.99 -13.59
C ILE A 7 -59.41 17.77 -12.66
N ALA A 8 -59.07 16.62 -13.22
CA ALA A 8 -58.88 15.38 -12.50
C ALA A 8 -57.52 15.43 -11.80
N THR A 9 -57.51 15.48 -10.47
CA THR A 9 -56.28 15.31 -9.68
C THR A 9 -56.04 13.83 -9.48
N ILE A 10 -55.04 13.30 -10.17
CA ILE A 10 -54.53 11.94 -10.00
C ILE A 10 -53.82 11.87 -8.64
N ALA A 11 -54.38 11.09 -7.71
CA ALA A 11 -53.72 10.72 -6.48
C ALA A 11 -52.61 9.71 -6.78
N ALA A 12 -51.35 10.16 -6.78
CA ALA A 12 -50.20 9.28 -6.82
C ALA A 12 -50.02 8.64 -5.43
N ILE A 13 -50.36 7.36 -5.33
CA ILE A 13 -49.97 6.50 -4.21
C ILE A 13 -48.46 6.30 -4.31
N GLY A 14 -47.72 7.04 -3.50
CA GLY A 14 -46.28 6.82 -3.32
C GLY A 14 -46.06 5.48 -2.63
N ALA A 15 -45.66 4.48 -3.41
CA ALA A 15 -45.14 3.24 -2.86
C ALA A 15 -43.85 3.58 -2.09
N ILE A 16 -43.91 3.41 -0.77
CA ILE A 16 -42.72 3.37 0.10
C ILE A 16 -41.95 2.13 -0.32
N GLY A 17 -40.98 2.31 -1.22
CA GLY A 17 -39.94 1.32 -1.43
C GLY A 17 -39.13 1.21 -0.15
N LEU A 18 -39.29 0.12 0.60
CA LEU A 18 -38.25 -0.33 1.50
C LEU A 18 -37.01 -0.63 0.65
N SER A 19 -36.13 0.35 0.54
CA SER A 19 -34.77 0.12 0.08
C SER A 19 -34.12 -0.83 1.10
N GLY A 20 -33.84 -2.06 0.69
CA GLY A 20 -33.02 -2.98 1.46
C GLY A 20 -31.71 -2.29 1.82
N ALA A 21 -31.34 -2.35 3.10
CA ALA A 21 -29.99 -2.00 3.52
C ALA A 21 -29.03 -2.89 2.72
N ALA A 22 -28.24 -2.27 1.84
CA ALA A 22 -27.13 -2.95 1.21
C ALA A 22 -26.21 -3.45 2.35
N ASP A 23 -25.92 -4.74 2.34
CA ASP A 23 -25.15 -5.41 3.37
C ASP A 23 -23.74 -4.80 3.40
N GLU A 24 -23.48 -3.91 4.36
CA GLU A 24 -22.20 -3.20 4.47
C GLU A 24 -21.11 -4.21 4.86
N LYS A 25 -20.00 -4.22 4.11
CA LYS A 25 -18.86 -5.10 4.37
C LYS A 25 -18.26 -4.81 5.75
N VAL A 26 -17.77 -5.85 6.42
CA VAL A 26 -17.16 -5.70 7.74
C VAL A 26 -15.80 -5.00 7.63
N ASP A 27 -15.70 -3.82 8.23
CA ASP A 27 -14.43 -3.12 8.43
C ASP A 27 -13.69 -3.76 9.61
N PHE A 28 -12.53 -4.37 9.33
CA PHE A 28 -11.69 -5.03 10.32
C PHE A 28 -11.31 -4.11 11.48
N SER A 29 -10.89 -2.87 11.20
CA SER A 29 -10.38 -1.95 12.21
C SER A 29 -11.48 -1.50 13.16
N LYS A 30 -12.70 -1.35 12.64
CA LYS A 30 -13.87 -0.92 13.43
C LYS A 30 -14.52 -2.06 14.22
N SER A 31 -14.56 -3.26 13.64
CA SER A 31 -15.46 -4.32 14.12
C SER A 31 -14.74 -5.53 14.70
N ILE A 32 -13.52 -5.82 14.23
CA ILE A 32 -12.81 -7.07 14.54
C ILE A 32 -11.58 -6.84 15.41
N GLN A 33 -10.79 -5.82 15.08
CA GLN A 33 -9.52 -5.53 15.73
C GLN A 33 -9.67 -5.44 17.25
N GLY A 34 -10.60 -4.62 17.75
CA GLY A 34 -10.81 -4.46 19.19
C GLY A 34 -11.22 -5.76 19.89
N VAL A 35 -11.98 -6.63 19.21
CA VAL A 35 -12.40 -7.92 19.76
C VAL A 35 -11.20 -8.85 19.92
N LEU A 36 -10.39 -9.00 18.86
CA LEU A 36 -9.19 -9.85 18.90
C LEU A 36 -8.20 -9.34 19.96
N GLU A 37 -7.94 -8.03 19.98
CA GLU A 37 -7.02 -7.42 20.95
C GLU A 37 -7.48 -7.58 22.39
N ALA A 38 -8.79 -7.48 22.65
CA ALA A 38 -9.35 -7.61 24.00
C ALA A 38 -9.53 -9.05 24.46
N ARG A 39 -9.83 -9.99 23.55
CA ARG A 39 -10.27 -11.35 23.92
C ARG A 39 -9.26 -12.43 23.57
N CYS A 40 -8.34 -12.19 22.63
CA CYS A 40 -7.44 -13.21 22.09
C CYS A 40 -5.95 -12.94 22.40
N ILE A 41 -5.49 -11.70 22.20
CA ILE A 41 -4.04 -11.42 22.16
C ILE A 41 -3.31 -11.57 23.50
N ASP A 42 -4.01 -11.45 24.64
CA ASP A 42 -3.38 -11.70 25.96
C ASP A 42 -2.93 -13.16 26.16
N CYS A 43 -3.53 -14.12 25.44
CA CYS A 43 -3.19 -15.54 25.51
C CYS A 43 -2.58 -16.11 24.22
N HIS A 44 -2.83 -15.48 23.07
CA HIS A 44 -2.36 -15.90 21.74
C HIS A 44 -1.58 -14.79 21.03
N GLY A 45 -0.80 -14.03 21.77
CA GLY A 45 0.02 -12.92 21.28
C GLY A 45 1.52 -13.21 21.35
N PRO A 46 2.39 -12.21 21.15
CA PRO A 46 3.84 -12.41 21.16
C PRO A 46 4.38 -12.81 22.53
N LYS A 47 3.74 -12.34 23.62
CA LYS A 47 4.17 -12.61 25.00
C LYS A 47 3.73 -13.99 25.51
N LYS A 48 2.70 -14.57 24.90
CA LYS A 48 2.05 -15.81 25.36
C LYS A 48 1.34 -16.48 24.21
N GLN A 49 1.63 -17.77 24.00
CA GLN A 49 1.10 -18.58 22.89
C GLN A 49 0.51 -19.86 23.47
N LYS A 50 -0.65 -19.75 24.13
CA LYS A 50 -1.33 -20.94 24.67
C LYS A 50 -1.76 -21.86 23.53
N GLY A 51 -1.57 -23.17 23.72
CA GLY A 51 -1.89 -24.16 22.69
C GLY A 51 -1.12 -23.94 21.39
N ASP A 52 0.10 -23.40 21.48
CA ASP A 52 1.00 -23.09 20.36
C ASP A 52 0.37 -22.19 19.27
N LEU A 53 -0.67 -21.43 19.64
CA LEU A 53 -1.43 -20.56 18.75
C LEU A 53 -0.96 -19.10 18.87
N ARG A 54 -0.79 -18.45 17.70
CA ARG A 54 -0.41 -17.03 17.57
C ARG A 54 -1.33 -16.26 16.61
N LEU A 55 -2.06 -15.29 17.15
CA LEU A 55 -3.12 -14.52 16.47
C LEU A 55 -2.81 -13.03 16.26
N ASP A 56 -1.63 -12.53 16.67
CA ASP A 56 -1.29 -11.10 16.52
C ASP A 56 -0.98 -10.67 15.08
N LYS A 57 -0.77 -11.60 14.15
CA LYS A 57 -0.38 -11.31 12.77
C LYS A 57 -1.11 -12.18 11.76
N LYS A 58 -1.35 -11.63 10.58
CA LYS A 58 -1.99 -12.32 9.45
C LYS A 58 -1.26 -13.62 9.08
N GLU A 59 0.06 -13.62 9.08
CA GLU A 59 0.85 -14.77 8.61
C GLU A 59 0.71 -15.99 9.51
N THR A 60 0.41 -15.80 10.79
CA THR A 60 0.27 -16.89 11.78
C THR A 60 -1.17 -17.20 12.14
N ALA A 61 -2.10 -16.27 11.90
CA ALA A 61 -3.51 -16.42 12.25
C ALA A 61 -4.35 -17.16 11.20
N PHE A 62 -3.85 -17.30 9.97
CA PHE A 62 -4.57 -17.93 8.86
C PHE A 62 -4.18 -19.40 8.68
N GLY A 63 -4.95 -20.14 7.88
CA GLY A 63 -4.80 -21.59 7.73
C GLY A 63 -5.95 -22.29 8.46
N GLU A 64 -5.67 -23.30 9.27
CA GLU A 64 -6.72 -24.03 10.00
C GLU A 64 -7.46 -23.15 11.02
N ILE A 65 -6.76 -22.16 11.57
CA ILE A 65 -7.27 -21.22 12.58
C ILE A 65 -8.35 -20.31 12.00
N ILE A 66 -8.02 -19.62 10.90
CA ILE A 66 -8.92 -18.74 10.13
C ILE A 66 -8.83 -19.16 8.67
N GLN A 67 -9.92 -19.77 8.19
CA GLN A 67 -10.11 -20.14 6.80
C GLN A 67 -10.98 -19.09 6.12
N ALA A 68 -10.36 -18.21 5.33
CA ALA A 68 -11.05 -17.16 4.60
C ALA A 68 -12.21 -17.72 3.75
N GLY A 69 -13.40 -17.12 3.90
CA GLY A 69 -14.64 -17.54 3.25
C GLY A 69 -15.35 -18.72 3.93
N LYS A 70 -14.81 -19.24 5.04
CA LYS A 70 -15.28 -20.49 5.66
C LYS A 70 -15.32 -20.38 7.19
N SER A 71 -16.22 -19.55 7.72
CA SER A 71 -16.36 -19.38 9.18
C SER A 71 -16.56 -20.73 9.90
N ILE A 72 -17.47 -21.57 9.41
CA ILE A 72 -17.80 -22.86 10.05
C ILE A 72 -16.61 -23.84 10.08
N GLU A 73 -15.70 -23.78 9.10
CA GLU A 73 -14.51 -24.63 9.06
C GLU A 73 -13.35 -24.07 9.91
N SER A 74 -13.39 -22.78 10.25
CA SER A 74 -12.33 -22.08 11.00
C SER A 74 -12.36 -22.46 12.47
N GLU A 75 -11.22 -22.93 13.01
CA GLU A 75 -11.12 -23.26 14.44
C GLU A 75 -11.44 -22.08 15.34
N LEU A 76 -11.09 -20.85 14.94
CA LEU A 76 -11.46 -19.65 15.68
C LEU A 76 -12.97 -19.57 15.94
N PHE A 77 -13.78 -19.74 14.89
CA PHE A 77 -15.23 -19.61 14.99
C PHE A 77 -15.86 -20.75 15.81
N LYS A 78 -15.36 -21.98 15.64
CA LYS A 78 -15.83 -23.14 16.43
C LYS A 78 -15.62 -22.89 17.92
N ARG A 79 -14.43 -22.44 18.32
CA ARG A 79 -14.08 -22.26 19.74
C ARG A 79 -14.86 -21.13 20.43
N ILE A 80 -15.16 -20.04 19.73
CA ILE A 80 -15.91 -18.90 20.30
C ILE A 80 -17.42 -19.11 20.35
N THR A 81 -17.95 -20.15 19.69
CA THR A 81 -19.39 -20.46 19.64
C THR A 81 -19.80 -21.58 20.59
N LEU A 82 -18.83 -22.20 21.27
CA LEU A 82 -19.09 -23.25 22.25
C LEU A 82 -19.90 -22.71 23.45
N PRO A 83 -20.66 -23.58 24.15
CA PRO A 83 -21.32 -23.24 25.40
C PRO A 83 -20.35 -22.72 26.45
N ALA A 84 -20.80 -21.80 27.31
CA ALA A 84 -19.97 -21.10 28.31
C ALA A 84 -19.27 -22.04 29.32
N ASP A 85 -19.81 -23.24 29.51
CA ASP A 85 -19.30 -24.30 30.40
C ASP A 85 -18.42 -25.33 29.68
N HIS A 86 -18.24 -25.21 28.36
CA HIS A 86 -17.44 -26.14 27.57
C HIS A 86 -15.94 -25.92 27.81
N GLU A 87 -15.16 -27.00 28.01
CA GLU A 87 -13.73 -26.92 28.35
C GLU A 87 -12.88 -26.23 27.27
N ASP A 88 -13.24 -26.43 26.00
CA ASP A 88 -12.57 -25.84 24.84
C ASP A 88 -13.03 -24.42 24.48
N ILE A 89 -13.99 -23.82 25.20
CA ILE A 89 -14.47 -22.48 24.85
C ILE A 89 -13.34 -21.45 24.93
N MET A 90 -13.35 -20.52 23.97
CA MET A 90 -12.47 -19.37 23.97
C MET A 90 -13.27 -18.07 24.12
N PRO A 91 -12.88 -17.18 25.06
CA PRO A 91 -11.78 -17.31 26.01
C PRO A 91 -12.09 -18.31 27.16
N PRO A 92 -11.08 -19.03 27.71
CA PRO A 92 -11.27 -20.01 28.77
C PRO A 92 -11.42 -19.37 30.17
N LYS A 93 -11.24 -18.05 30.26
CA LYS A 93 -11.38 -17.25 31.48
C LYS A 93 -12.00 -15.91 31.11
N GLY A 94 -12.89 -15.43 31.99
CA GLY A 94 -13.68 -14.22 31.75
C GLY A 94 -14.94 -14.52 30.94
N ASP A 95 -15.66 -13.46 30.59
CA ASP A 95 -16.92 -13.63 29.85
C ASP A 95 -16.67 -14.12 28.42
N PRO A 96 -17.52 -15.03 27.91
CA PRO A 96 -17.58 -15.37 26.49
C PRO A 96 -17.79 -14.13 25.61
N LEU A 97 -17.50 -14.26 24.32
CA LEU A 97 -17.81 -13.20 23.36
C LEU A 97 -19.32 -12.97 23.31
N THR A 98 -19.73 -11.72 23.08
CA THR A 98 -21.14 -11.39 22.86
C THR A 98 -21.61 -11.95 21.51
N LYS A 99 -22.93 -12.10 21.35
CA LYS A 99 -23.52 -12.55 20.08
C LYS A 99 -23.08 -11.67 18.90
N ASP A 100 -23.11 -10.35 19.08
CA ASP A 100 -22.69 -9.39 18.06
C ASP A 100 -21.21 -9.53 17.69
N GLN A 101 -20.34 -9.83 18.67
CA GLN A 101 -18.92 -10.07 18.41
C GLN A 101 -18.69 -11.35 17.62
N ILE A 102 -19.40 -12.42 17.96
CA ILE A 102 -19.35 -13.70 17.25
C ILE A 102 -19.86 -13.52 15.81
N GLU A 103 -20.98 -12.81 15.64
CA GLU A 103 -21.58 -12.55 14.32
C GLU A 103 -20.67 -11.67 13.44
N ALA A 104 -20.05 -10.63 14.02
CA ALA A 104 -19.08 -9.81 13.31
C ALA A 104 -17.87 -10.65 12.84
N ILE A 105 -17.31 -11.50 13.70
CA ILE A 105 -16.22 -12.42 13.34
C ILE A 105 -16.67 -13.39 12.24
N LYS A 106 -17.87 -13.96 12.36
CA LYS A 106 -18.42 -14.87 11.36
C LYS A 106 -18.50 -14.21 9.99
N LYS A 107 -19.17 -13.05 9.93
CA LYS A 107 -19.37 -12.29 8.69
C LYS A 107 -18.03 -11.86 8.10
N TRP A 108 -17.10 -11.37 8.92
CA TRP A 108 -15.75 -11.03 8.48
C TRP A 108 -15.00 -12.22 7.87
N ILE A 109 -15.04 -13.40 8.49
CA ILE A 109 -14.40 -14.60 7.93
C ILE A 109 -15.07 -14.98 6.60
N ASP A 110 -16.39 -15.00 6.54
CA ASP A 110 -17.17 -15.36 5.34
C ASP A 110 -16.93 -14.36 4.17
N GLU A 111 -16.66 -13.08 4.48
CA GLU A 111 -16.27 -12.05 3.51
C GLU A 111 -14.80 -12.13 3.03
N GLY A 112 -14.09 -13.18 3.45
CA GLY A 112 -12.70 -13.43 3.06
C GLY A 112 -11.65 -13.04 4.09
N ALA A 113 -12.07 -12.75 5.33
CA ALA A 113 -11.19 -12.38 6.44
C ALA A 113 -10.20 -11.26 6.08
N ASN A 114 -10.70 -10.17 5.48
CA ASN A 114 -9.84 -9.07 5.02
C ASN A 114 -9.08 -8.46 6.21
N TRP A 115 -7.77 -8.72 6.27
CA TRP A 115 -6.86 -8.25 7.31
C TRP A 115 -5.85 -7.26 6.71
N PRO A 116 -5.69 -6.04 7.29
CA PRO A 116 -4.78 -5.03 6.76
C PRO A 116 -3.32 -5.50 6.71
N ASP A 117 -2.67 -5.34 5.55
CA ASP A 117 -1.30 -5.82 5.38
C ASP A 117 -0.32 -5.12 6.34
N GLY A 118 0.56 -5.91 6.96
CA GLY A 118 1.55 -5.43 7.93
C GLY A 118 1.00 -5.05 9.31
N LEU A 119 -0.32 -5.14 9.55
CA LEU A 119 -0.90 -4.90 10.87
C LEU A 119 -0.53 -6.02 11.85
N VAL A 120 0.10 -5.62 12.95
CA VAL A 120 0.38 -6.47 14.12
C VAL A 120 -0.49 -5.99 15.28
N LEU A 121 -1.32 -6.89 15.82
CA LEU A 121 -2.16 -6.61 16.97
C LEU A 121 -1.35 -6.62 18.27
N ILE A 122 -1.75 -5.77 19.22
CA ILE A 122 -1.28 -5.79 20.61
C ILE A 122 -2.49 -5.99 21.51
N SER A 123 -2.30 -6.52 22.72
CA SER A 123 -3.47 -6.72 23.58
C SER A 123 -4.12 -5.40 23.99
N ALA A 124 -5.40 -5.44 24.33
CA ALA A 124 -6.10 -4.25 24.81
C ALA A 124 -5.42 -3.64 26.04
N LYS A 125 -4.83 -4.48 26.90
CA LYS A 125 -4.00 -4.03 28.03
C LYS A 125 -2.76 -3.29 27.56
N ASP A 126 -1.96 -3.88 26.66
CA ASP A 126 -0.76 -3.25 26.11
C ASP A 126 -1.10 -1.94 25.38
N ARG A 127 -2.21 -1.90 24.64
CA ARG A 127 -2.73 -0.70 23.98
C ARG A 127 -3.14 0.38 25.00
N ALA A 128 -3.84 -0.01 26.06
CA ALA A 128 -4.23 0.91 27.12
C ALA A 128 -3.01 1.46 27.87
N GLU A 129 -2.02 0.62 28.17
CA GLU A 129 -0.75 1.03 28.77
C GLU A 129 0.02 1.99 27.86
N ALA A 130 0.12 1.70 26.56
CA ALA A 130 0.75 2.59 25.58
C ALA A 130 0.00 3.93 25.49
N LYS A 131 -1.34 3.92 25.48
CA LYS A 131 -2.17 5.13 25.50
C LYS A 131 -1.99 5.94 26.78
N ALA A 132 -1.95 5.28 27.93
CA ALA A 132 -1.73 5.92 29.23
C ALA A 132 -0.30 6.47 29.35
N ALA A 133 0.70 5.76 28.83
CA ALA A 133 2.07 6.24 28.76
C ALA A 133 2.19 7.48 27.86
N ALA A 134 1.55 7.46 26.68
CA ALA A 134 1.49 8.62 25.79
C ALA A 134 0.83 9.83 26.46
N ALA A 135 -0.25 9.63 27.22
CA ALA A 135 -0.95 10.69 27.95
C ALA A 135 -0.14 11.27 29.14
N ARG A 136 0.92 10.59 29.59
CA ARG A 136 1.83 11.06 30.66
C ARG A 136 3.06 11.79 30.12
N LEU A 137 3.26 11.80 28.80
CA LEU A 137 4.39 12.52 28.24
C LEU A 137 4.16 14.03 28.43
N PRO A 138 5.14 14.76 28.97
CA PRO A 138 4.99 16.20 29.12
C PRO A 138 4.77 16.82 27.73
N GLU A 139 3.77 17.68 27.60
CA GLU A 139 3.57 18.51 26.42
C GLU A 139 4.34 19.82 26.58
N PRO A 140 4.86 20.41 25.50
CA PRO A 140 5.50 21.71 25.58
C PRO A 140 4.46 22.77 25.96
N GLU A 141 4.74 23.55 27.01
CA GLU A 141 3.92 24.71 27.36
C GLU A 141 4.23 25.85 26.37
N ILE A 142 3.37 26.01 25.36
CA ILE A 142 3.57 27.02 24.31
C ILE A 142 3.13 28.40 24.83
N LYS A 143 4.11 29.24 25.15
CA LYS A 143 3.89 30.62 25.58
C LYS A 143 3.61 31.52 24.38
N GLN A 144 2.34 31.81 24.13
CA GLN A 144 1.93 32.77 23.11
C GLN A 144 2.39 34.18 23.48
N VAL A 145 3.06 34.86 22.56
CA VAL A 145 3.56 36.21 22.76
C VAL A 145 2.61 37.24 22.12
N PRO A 146 2.55 38.49 22.62
CA PRO A 146 1.82 39.56 21.93
C PRO A 146 2.24 39.66 20.47
N VAL A 147 1.25 39.74 19.58
CA VAL A 147 1.45 39.85 18.13
C VAL A 147 1.99 41.25 17.83
N SER A 148 3.22 41.33 17.33
CA SER A 148 3.85 42.60 16.96
C SER A 148 3.33 43.11 15.61
N ASP A 149 3.55 44.38 15.30
CA ASP A 149 3.18 44.91 13.98
C ASP A 149 4.04 44.31 12.85
N ALA A 150 5.30 43.96 13.14
CA ALA A 150 6.15 43.20 12.22
C ALA A 150 5.56 41.81 11.93
N GLU A 151 5.07 41.10 12.95
CA GLU A 151 4.42 39.80 12.79
C GLU A 151 3.13 39.92 11.96
N LYS A 152 2.30 40.94 12.21
CA LYS A 152 1.11 41.21 11.39
C LYS A 152 1.48 41.50 9.93
N ALA A 153 2.51 42.32 9.70
CA ALA A 153 2.97 42.67 8.36
C ALA A 153 3.51 41.43 7.61
N ALA A 154 4.30 40.59 8.29
CA ALA A 154 4.81 39.35 7.73
C ALA A 154 3.68 38.37 7.35
N ILE A 155 2.69 38.20 8.24
CA ILE A 155 1.52 37.37 7.97
C ILE A 155 0.74 37.91 6.76
N ALA A 156 0.46 39.21 6.72
CA ALA A 156 -0.27 39.84 5.63
C ALA A 156 0.47 39.69 4.29
N LYS A 157 1.78 39.93 4.29
CA LYS A 157 2.65 39.75 3.11
C LYS A 157 2.57 38.33 2.58
N LEU A 158 2.82 37.33 3.43
CA LEU A 158 2.77 35.92 3.01
C LEU A 158 1.38 35.50 2.54
N ALA A 159 0.32 35.86 3.28
CA ALA A 159 -1.06 35.50 2.93
C ALA A 159 -1.53 36.15 1.61
N SER A 160 -0.97 37.31 1.24
CA SER A 160 -1.24 37.95 -0.05
C SER A 160 -0.49 37.32 -1.23
N GLY A 161 0.53 36.50 -0.97
CA GLY A 161 1.42 35.95 -2.00
C GLY A 161 2.54 36.90 -2.46
N GLU A 162 2.61 38.11 -1.90
CA GLU A 162 3.62 39.11 -2.26
C GLU A 162 5.05 38.56 -2.10
N GLY A 163 5.81 38.57 -3.20
CA GLY A 163 7.21 38.14 -3.23
C GLY A 163 7.44 36.63 -3.26
N VAL A 164 6.40 35.79 -3.32
CA VAL A 164 6.53 34.33 -3.49
C VAL A 164 6.36 33.92 -4.96
N GLY A 165 5.68 34.76 -5.74
CA GLY A 165 5.58 34.71 -7.19
C GLY A 165 4.26 35.33 -7.64
N GLU A 166 4.32 36.45 -8.36
CA GLU A 166 3.15 37.17 -8.89
C GLU A 166 2.27 36.27 -9.78
N ASP A 167 2.82 35.14 -10.26
CA ASP A 167 2.19 34.16 -11.15
C ASP A 167 1.59 32.92 -10.45
N TYR A 168 1.70 32.79 -9.13
CA TYR A 168 1.31 31.57 -8.39
C TYR A 168 0.33 31.84 -7.24
N ALA A 169 -0.27 30.76 -6.72
CA ALA A 169 -1.12 30.85 -5.54
C ALA A 169 -0.31 31.28 -4.29
N ALA A 170 -0.92 32.07 -3.42
CA ALA A 170 -0.33 32.45 -2.14
C ALA A 170 -0.17 31.23 -1.21
N PRO A 171 0.87 31.19 -0.35
CA PRO A 171 0.94 30.21 0.72
C PRO A 171 -0.22 30.41 1.70
N LEU A 172 -0.69 29.32 2.30
CA LEU A 172 -1.75 29.39 3.30
C LEU A 172 -1.15 29.79 4.65
N VAL A 173 -1.38 31.02 5.09
CA VAL A 173 -0.92 31.54 6.38
C VAL A 173 -2.10 32.09 7.17
N MET A 174 -2.37 31.53 8.35
CA MET A 174 -3.54 31.87 9.15
C MET A 174 -3.36 31.52 10.63
N ALA A 175 -4.29 32.00 11.48
CA ALA A 175 -4.38 31.55 12.86
C ALA A 175 -4.68 30.04 12.92
N LEU A 176 -4.02 29.33 13.85
CA LEU A 176 -4.12 27.88 13.99
C LEU A 176 -5.51 27.42 14.45
N ALA A 177 -6.20 28.24 15.25
CA ALA A 177 -7.53 27.98 15.78
C ALA A 177 -8.25 29.30 16.11
N GLN A 178 -9.49 29.20 16.59
CA GLN A 178 -10.17 30.34 17.21
C GLN A 178 -9.46 30.72 18.54
N ASP A 179 -9.46 32.01 18.86
CA ASP A 179 -8.95 32.57 20.11
C ASP A 179 -7.48 32.24 20.45
N THR A 180 -6.65 31.99 19.44
CA THR A 180 -5.20 31.80 19.59
C THR A 180 -4.41 32.80 18.75
N LYS A 181 -3.20 33.12 19.21
CA LYS A 181 -2.19 33.89 18.47
C LYS A 181 -1.29 32.99 17.63
N LEU A 182 -1.37 31.66 17.80
CA LEU A 182 -0.54 30.71 17.08
C LEU A 182 -0.85 30.70 15.59
N ILE A 183 0.20 30.61 14.78
CA ILE A 183 0.13 30.67 13.32
C ILE A 183 0.43 29.30 12.72
N TYR A 184 -0.39 28.93 11.74
CA TYR A 184 -0.16 27.85 10.79
C TYR A 184 0.27 28.46 9.45
N ALA A 185 1.35 27.94 8.88
CA ALA A 185 1.84 28.33 7.56
C ALA A 185 2.12 27.11 6.68
N ASN A 186 1.61 27.11 5.45
CA ASN A 186 1.80 26.04 4.48
C ASN A 186 2.20 26.59 3.11
N PHE A 187 3.41 26.23 2.69
CA PHE A 187 4.02 26.59 1.42
C PHE A 187 3.98 25.44 0.41
N ARG A 188 3.62 24.23 0.84
CA ARG A 188 3.57 23.02 0.01
C ARG A 188 2.67 23.16 -1.20
N LEU A 189 1.56 23.90 -1.08
CA LEU A 189 0.62 24.12 -2.18
C LEU A 189 1.20 24.98 -3.30
N VAL A 190 2.12 25.89 -2.96
CA VAL A 190 2.91 26.66 -3.95
C VAL A 190 4.00 25.77 -4.55
N GLY A 191 4.56 24.87 -3.74
CA GLY A 191 5.44 23.79 -4.17
C GLY A 191 6.81 24.28 -4.62
N LYS A 192 7.33 23.72 -5.72
CA LYS A 192 8.72 23.89 -6.15
C LYS A 192 9.14 25.34 -6.38
N PHE A 193 8.23 26.30 -6.51
CA PHE A 193 8.60 27.70 -6.72
C PHE A 193 9.06 28.40 -5.45
N VAL A 194 8.77 27.83 -4.28
CA VAL A 194 9.20 28.38 -2.99
C VAL A 194 10.70 28.13 -2.77
N LYS A 195 11.46 29.21 -2.56
CA LYS A 195 12.89 29.24 -2.26
C LYS A 195 13.14 29.96 -0.93
N ASP A 196 14.39 29.98 -0.48
CA ASP A 196 14.81 30.59 0.79
C ASP A 196 14.37 32.05 0.94
N GLU A 197 14.43 32.83 -0.14
CA GLU A 197 14.04 34.24 -0.20
C GLU A 197 12.57 34.46 0.17
N HIS A 198 11.71 33.52 -0.21
CA HIS A 198 10.25 33.61 -0.04
C HIS A 198 9.80 33.36 1.41
N ILE A 199 10.66 32.77 2.23
CA ILE A 199 10.36 32.44 3.63
C ILE A 199 11.04 33.39 4.62
N VAL A 200 11.75 34.42 4.15
CA VAL A 200 12.36 35.47 4.99
C VAL A 200 11.36 36.07 5.98
N PRO A 201 10.10 36.40 5.60
CA PRO A 201 9.14 36.97 6.55
C PRO A 201 8.79 36.06 7.74
N LEU A 202 9.03 34.74 7.66
CA LEU A 202 8.81 33.83 8.79
C LEU A 202 9.65 34.20 10.02
N ALA A 203 10.77 34.91 9.84
CA ALA A 203 11.63 35.36 10.93
C ALA A 203 10.93 36.30 11.92
N ASP A 204 9.89 37.01 11.48
CA ASP A 204 9.12 37.94 12.31
C ASP A 204 7.91 37.28 12.98
N ILE A 205 7.56 36.03 12.62
CA ILE A 205 6.38 35.32 13.14
C ILE A 205 6.73 34.51 14.38
N ARG A 206 6.76 35.17 15.55
CA ARG A 206 7.14 34.53 16.82
C ARG A 206 6.13 33.50 17.33
N ASN A 207 4.86 33.62 16.92
CA ASN A 207 3.82 32.65 17.26
C ASN A 207 3.68 31.54 16.20
N LEU A 208 4.65 31.35 15.31
CA LEU A 208 4.63 30.25 14.32
C LEU A 208 4.65 28.89 15.05
N SER A 209 3.55 28.14 14.91
CA SER A 209 3.34 26.85 15.58
C SER A 209 3.46 25.67 14.64
N GLU A 210 2.96 25.80 13.42
CA GLU A 210 2.97 24.72 12.43
C GLU A 210 3.45 25.25 11.09
N LEU A 211 4.45 24.58 10.51
CA LEU A 211 5.05 24.97 9.25
C LEU A 211 5.22 23.77 8.31
N ASP A 212 4.65 23.86 7.11
CA ASP A 212 4.88 22.90 6.02
C ASP A 212 5.61 23.56 4.84
N LEU A 213 6.88 23.17 4.67
CA LEU A 213 7.74 23.54 3.54
C LEU A 213 7.95 22.36 2.58
N GLY A 214 7.14 21.30 2.67
CA GLY A 214 7.34 20.11 1.84
C GLY A 214 7.12 20.37 0.35
N ASN A 215 7.87 19.66 -0.50
CA ASN A 215 7.89 19.81 -1.98
C ASN A 215 8.28 21.21 -2.47
N THR A 216 9.09 21.93 -1.71
CA THR A 216 9.63 23.23 -2.10
C THR A 216 11.12 23.13 -2.43
N GLN A 217 11.72 24.22 -2.89
CA GLN A 217 13.17 24.33 -3.18
C GLN A 217 13.95 25.00 -2.04
N ILE A 218 13.46 24.96 -0.79
CA ILE A 218 14.23 25.48 0.34
C ILE A 218 15.52 24.67 0.55
N SER A 219 16.57 25.38 0.96
CA SER A 219 17.88 24.83 1.30
C SER A 219 18.15 24.94 2.80
N ALA A 220 19.31 24.46 3.24
CA ALA A 220 19.75 24.62 4.63
C ALA A 220 19.79 26.11 5.05
N VAL A 221 20.15 27.02 4.14
CA VAL A 221 20.22 28.46 4.40
C VAL A 221 18.85 29.01 4.78
N GLY A 222 17.78 28.60 4.09
CA GLY A 222 16.43 29.05 4.38
C GLY A 222 15.96 28.75 5.81
N LEU A 223 16.43 27.65 6.42
CA LEU A 223 16.02 27.27 7.77
C LEU A 223 16.53 28.23 8.86
N GLN A 224 17.52 29.09 8.56
CA GLN A 224 17.94 30.13 9.49
C GLN A 224 16.78 31.07 9.88
N HIS A 225 15.83 31.31 8.96
CA HIS A 225 14.71 32.22 9.15
C HIS A 225 13.68 31.68 10.16
N ILE A 226 13.71 30.39 10.48
CA ILE A 226 12.79 29.79 11.47
C ILE A 226 13.50 29.39 12.77
N SER A 227 14.80 29.61 12.91
CA SER A 227 15.61 29.21 14.08
C SER A 227 15.11 29.77 15.42
N LYS A 228 14.37 30.88 15.39
CA LYS A 228 13.79 31.56 16.58
C LYS A 228 12.30 31.26 16.79
N ALA A 229 11.69 30.40 15.97
CA ALA A 229 10.28 30.03 16.07
C ALA A 229 10.05 29.08 17.27
N SER A 230 10.24 29.59 18.49
CA SER A 230 10.14 28.80 19.72
C SER A 230 8.75 28.21 19.98
N SER A 231 7.70 28.71 19.31
CA SER A 231 6.35 28.15 19.36
C SER A 231 6.15 26.95 18.43
N LEU A 232 7.13 26.62 17.58
CA LEU A 232 6.98 25.61 16.53
C LEU A 232 6.90 24.19 17.12
N THR A 233 5.79 23.51 16.86
CA THR A 233 5.51 22.14 17.31
C THR A 233 5.52 21.14 16.16
N LYS A 234 5.24 21.59 14.93
CA LYS A 234 5.27 20.74 13.73
C LYS A 234 6.03 21.41 12.59
N LEU A 235 6.99 20.67 12.03
CA LEU A 235 7.77 21.09 10.87
C LEU A 235 7.80 19.97 9.83
N SER A 236 7.42 20.30 8.60
CA SER A 236 7.57 19.42 7.45
C SER A 236 8.57 19.97 6.44
N LEU A 237 9.60 19.18 6.15
CA LEU A 237 10.66 19.41 5.16
C LEU A 237 10.65 18.31 4.09
N ALA A 238 9.53 17.60 3.95
CA ALA A 238 9.42 16.44 3.07
C ALA A 238 9.69 16.78 1.59
N ASN A 239 10.44 15.95 0.87
CA ASN A 239 10.81 16.17 -0.54
C ASN A 239 11.53 17.51 -0.77
N THR A 240 12.57 17.77 0.00
CA THR A 240 13.37 19.01 -0.10
C THR A 240 14.85 18.66 -0.16
N ALA A 241 15.70 19.64 -0.49
CA ALA A 241 17.14 19.44 -0.60
C ALA A 241 17.89 19.50 0.76
N ILE A 242 17.16 19.54 1.88
CA ILE A 242 17.72 19.66 3.23
C ILE A 242 18.67 18.49 3.53
N ASP A 243 19.83 18.83 4.10
CA ASP A 243 20.86 17.92 4.60
C ASP A 243 21.14 18.19 6.09
N ASP A 244 22.19 17.55 6.63
CA ASP A 244 22.58 17.67 8.03
C ASP A 244 22.91 19.11 8.46
N SER A 245 23.34 19.98 7.54
CA SER A 245 23.60 21.38 7.86
C SER A 245 22.31 22.15 8.13
N GLY A 246 21.21 21.77 7.48
CA GLY A 246 19.89 22.34 7.75
C GLY A 246 19.39 22.04 9.17
N LEU A 247 19.65 20.83 9.69
CA LEU A 247 19.20 20.46 11.04
C LEU A 247 19.86 21.28 12.14
N LYS A 248 21.09 21.76 11.93
CA LYS A 248 21.77 22.67 12.88
C LYS A 248 21.01 23.98 13.10
N HIS A 249 20.23 24.43 12.12
CA HIS A 249 19.43 25.65 12.27
C HIS A 249 18.16 25.46 13.09
N ILE A 250 17.73 24.21 13.32
CA ILE A 250 16.48 23.90 14.03
C ILE A 250 16.68 23.13 15.34
N GLU A 251 17.92 22.84 15.74
CA GLU A 251 18.22 22.14 17.01
C GLU A 251 17.73 22.92 18.25
N GLY A 252 17.56 24.25 18.13
CA GLY A 252 17.04 25.13 19.16
C GLY A 252 15.51 25.16 19.28
N LEU A 253 14.77 24.51 18.38
CA LEU A 253 13.30 24.49 18.40
C LEU A 253 12.78 23.52 19.47
N SER A 254 12.97 23.87 20.74
CA SER A 254 12.79 22.96 21.87
C SER A 254 11.38 22.38 22.00
N ASN A 255 10.37 23.06 21.47
CA ASN A 255 8.96 22.65 21.52
C ASN A 255 8.53 21.76 20.34
N LEU A 256 9.44 21.43 19.41
CA LEU A 256 9.11 20.62 18.25
C LEU A 256 8.72 19.19 18.67
N MET A 257 7.54 18.76 18.21
CA MET A 257 6.97 17.44 18.51
C MET A 257 6.99 16.52 17.28
N SER A 258 6.84 17.08 16.09
CA SER A 258 6.80 16.34 14.82
C SER A 258 7.73 16.97 13.80
N LEU A 259 8.65 16.18 13.28
CA LEU A 259 9.57 16.56 12.21
C LEU A 259 9.45 15.58 11.04
N ASN A 260 9.11 16.10 9.86
CA ASN A 260 9.05 15.28 8.64
C ASN A 260 10.26 15.55 7.74
N LEU A 261 11.14 14.55 7.62
CA LEU A 261 12.37 14.53 6.82
C LEU A 261 12.26 13.53 5.65
N TYR A 262 11.04 13.14 5.29
CA TYR A 262 10.79 12.21 4.20
C TYR A 262 11.48 12.68 2.91
N ASN A 263 12.25 11.79 2.28
CA ASN A 263 12.94 12.07 1.01
C ASN A 263 13.79 13.36 1.07
N THR A 264 14.69 13.42 2.05
CA THR A 264 15.70 14.48 2.23
C THR A 264 17.11 13.87 2.20
N LYS A 265 18.15 14.69 2.31
CA LYS A 265 19.55 14.26 2.35
C LYS A 265 20.10 14.13 3.78
N VAL A 266 19.24 14.24 4.80
CA VAL A 266 19.63 14.10 6.20
C VAL A 266 20.13 12.67 6.48
N THR A 267 21.19 12.56 7.25
CA THR A 267 21.81 11.31 7.69
C THR A 267 21.72 11.12 9.20
N ASP A 268 22.27 10.01 9.71
CA ASP A 268 22.43 9.76 11.14
C ASP A 268 23.17 10.89 11.88
N ALA A 269 24.12 11.56 11.21
CA ALA A 269 24.87 12.66 11.80
C ALA A 269 23.98 13.88 12.07
N GLY A 270 23.11 14.24 11.11
CA GLY A 270 22.09 15.27 11.31
C GLY A 270 21.09 14.87 12.38
N LEU A 271 20.61 13.61 12.37
CA LEU A 271 19.66 13.13 13.36
C LEU A 271 20.20 13.22 14.80
N ALA A 272 21.49 12.95 15.00
CA ALA A 272 22.14 13.02 16.30
C ALA A 272 22.13 14.44 16.93
N SER A 273 22.02 15.50 16.12
CA SER A 273 21.89 16.88 16.61
C SER A 273 20.59 17.12 17.38
N LEU A 274 19.55 16.32 17.13
CA LEU A 274 18.21 16.50 17.71
C LEU A 274 18.09 15.95 19.15
N LYS A 275 19.15 15.38 19.72
CA LYS A 275 19.14 14.68 21.03
C LYS A 275 18.61 15.50 22.21
N ASN A 276 18.62 16.83 22.12
CA ASN A 276 18.15 17.73 23.17
C ASN A 276 16.67 18.15 23.02
N MET A 277 15.99 17.74 21.95
CA MET A 277 14.59 18.08 21.68
C MET A 277 13.65 17.18 22.48
N LYS A 278 13.52 17.44 23.78
CA LYS A 278 12.78 16.60 24.75
C LYS A 278 11.30 16.39 24.40
N PHE A 279 10.71 17.31 23.63
CA PHE A 279 9.33 17.22 23.19
C PHE A 279 9.14 16.50 21.85
N LEU A 280 10.23 16.13 21.17
CA LEU A 280 10.15 15.39 19.90
C LEU A 280 9.51 14.02 20.13
N ARG A 281 8.52 13.70 19.31
CA ARG A 281 7.73 12.45 19.37
C ARG A 281 7.78 11.68 18.07
N LYS A 282 7.77 12.38 16.94
CA LYS A 282 7.74 11.75 15.61
C LYS A 282 8.80 12.35 14.71
N VAL A 283 9.60 11.47 14.13
CA VAL A 283 10.52 11.80 13.04
C VAL A 283 10.21 10.89 11.86
N TYR A 284 9.77 11.46 10.75
CA TYR A 284 9.57 10.70 9.52
C TYR A 284 10.85 10.78 8.68
N GLY A 285 11.63 9.69 8.64
CA GLY A 285 12.93 9.64 7.96
C GLY A 285 12.97 8.75 6.72
N TRP A 286 11.81 8.25 6.24
CA TRP A 286 11.79 7.38 5.07
C TRP A 286 12.39 8.05 3.83
N GLN A 287 13.14 7.30 3.02
CA GLN A 287 13.89 7.81 1.87
C GLN A 287 14.92 8.91 2.17
N SER A 288 15.35 9.06 3.43
CA SER A 288 16.52 9.85 3.78
C SER A 288 17.78 8.98 3.94
N GLY A 289 18.90 9.58 4.33
CA GLY A 289 20.12 8.88 4.75
C GLY A 289 20.10 8.38 6.20
N ILE A 290 18.97 8.48 6.91
CA ILE A 290 18.82 7.97 8.27
C ILE A 290 18.71 6.44 8.24
N THR A 291 19.53 5.77 9.03
CA THR A 291 19.55 4.32 9.18
C THR A 291 18.81 3.86 10.43
N GLU A 292 18.55 2.56 10.53
CA GLU A 292 18.00 1.96 11.76
C GLU A 292 18.92 2.15 12.96
N ASN A 293 20.24 2.20 12.74
CA ASN A 293 21.21 2.45 13.80
C ASN A 293 21.12 3.89 14.31
N GLY A 294 21.05 4.88 13.42
CA GLY A 294 20.87 6.28 13.81
C GLY A 294 19.54 6.51 14.54
N ALA A 295 18.46 5.89 14.04
CA ALA A 295 17.16 5.89 14.71
C ALA A 295 17.24 5.29 16.14
N ALA A 296 17.90 4.14 16.28
CA ALA A 296 18.10 3.50 17.57
C ALA A 296 18.95 4.36 18.53
N GLU A 297 19.98 5.03 18.02
CA GLU A 297 20.84 5.90 18.82
C GLU A 297 20.09 7.14 19.33
N LEU A 298 19.30 7.79 18.47
CA LEU A 298 18.44 8.89 18.90
C LEU A 298 17.46 8.42 20.00
N LYS A 299 16.86 7.24 19.83
CA LYS A 299 15.92 6.66 20.81
C LYS A 299 16.55 6.38 22.17
N LYS A 300 17.87 6.13 22.27
CA LYS A 300 18.55 6.02 23.57
C LYS A 300 18.52 7.34 24.35
N THR A 301 18.62 8.47 23.64
CA THR A 301 18.59 9.82 24.25
C THR A 301 17.18 10.36 24.42
N LEU A 302 16.28 10.01 23.50
CA LEU A 302 14.87 10.42 23.50
C LEU A 302 13.99 9.16 23.46
N PRO A 303 13.74 8.50 24.62
CA PRO A 303 13.08 7.18 24.66
C PRO A 303 11.65 7.15 24.08
N ASN A 304 11.01 8.32 24.01
CA ASN A 304 9.64 8.48 23.53
C ASN A 304 9.54 8.94 22.08
N VAL A 305 10.66 9.03 21.36
CA VAL A 305 10.67 9.36 19.93
C VAL A 305 10.38 8.10 19.10
N ASP A 306 9.43 8.24 18.18
CA ASP A 306 9.17 7.29 17.10
C ASP A 306 9.85 7.80 15.83
N VAL A 307 10.87 7.08 15.38
CA VAL A 307 11.56 7.35 14.11
C VAL A 307 11.00 6.40 13.06
N ASN A 308 10.10 6.92 12.24
CA ASN A 308 9.46 6.18 11.16
C ASN A 308 10.34 6.23 9.91
N LEU A 309 11.04 5.13 9.63
CA LEU A 309 11.84 4.93 8.42
C LEU A 309 11.05 4.29 7.27
N GLY A 310 9.71 4.37 7.33
CA GLY A 310 8.79 3.82 6.36
C GLY A 310 8.71 2.30 6.41
N PHE A 311 8.08 1.73 5.39
CA PHE A 311 8.03 0.29 5.22
C PHE A 311 9.27 -0.16 4.45
N LYS A 312 10.01 -1.11 5.04
CA LYS A 312 10.81 -2.01 4.22
C LYS A 312 9.79 -2.85 3.45
N LEU A 313 9.47 -2.43 2.22
CA LEU A 313 8.94 -3.37 1.25
C LEU A 313 9.95 -4.51 1.27
N ALA A 314 9.51 -5.71 1.68
CA ALA A 314 10.26 -6.90 1.33
C ALA A 314 10.62 -6.69 -0.13
N LYS A 315 11.91 -6.78 -0.48
CA LYS A 315 12.25 -6.85 -1.89
C LYS A 315 11.37 -7.98 -2.38
N VAL A 316 10.33 -7.62 -3.14
CA VAL A 316 9.78 -8.55 -4.11
C VAL A 316 11.04 -8.84 -4.88
N GLU A 317 11.65 -10.00 -4.60
CA GLU A 317 12.68 -10.52 -5.48
C GLU A 317 12.07 -10.30 -6.85
N PRO A 318 12.64 -9.42 -7.68
CA PRO A 318 12.03 -9.06 -8.95
C PRO A 318 11.71 -10.40 -9.54
N LYS A 319 10.40 -10.72 -9.63
CA LYS A 319 9.92 -12.07 -9.90
C LYS A 319 10.71 -12.48 -11.10
N LYS A 320 11.75 -13.33 -10.91
CA LYS A 320 12.99 -13.33 -11.73
C LYS A 320 12.58 -12.73 -13.02
N GLU A 321 12.95 -11.46 -13.32
CA GLU A 321 12.71 -10.95 -14.66
C GLU A 321 13.18 -12.11 -15.51
N GLU A 322 12.23 -12.80 -16.14
CA GLU A 322 12.59 -13.71 -17.18
C GLU A 322 13.35 -12.73 -18.03
N LYS A 323 14.70 -12.88 -18.01
CA LYS A 323 15.59 -12.22 -18.96
C LYS A 323 14.71 -12.11 -20.17
N LYS A 324 14.46 -10.90 -20.71
CA LYS A 324 13.86 -10.81 -22.04
C LYS A 324 14.61 -11.85 -22.82
N GLU A 325 13.97 -13.00 -23.00
CA GLU A 325 14.69 -14.14 -23.52
C GLU A 325 14.87 -13.61 -24.93
N GLU A 326 16.12 -13.34 -25.30
CA GLU A 326 16.52 -13.59 -26.66
C GLU A 326 15.73 -14.80 -27.08
N VAL A 327 14.73 -14.57 -27.93
CA VAL A 327 13.62 -15.47 -28.22
C VAL A 327 14.18 -16.88 -28.18
N LYS A 328 13.99 -17.61 -27.08
CA LYS A 328 14.52 -18.96 -27.00
C LYS A 328 13.71 -19.71 -28.02
N GLN A 329 14.38 -19.96 -29.13
CA GLN A 329 13.93 -20.64 -30.32
C GLN A 329 13.02 -21.78 -29.88
N VAL A 330 11.71 -21.62 -30.12
CA VAL A 330 10.72 -22.68 -29.85
C VAL A 330 11.28 -23.93 -30.49
N SER A 331 11.58 -24.97 -29.70
CA SER A 331 12.36 -26.12 -30.18
C SER A 331 11.68 -26.75 -31.39
N PHE A 332 12.19 -26.50 -32.58
CA PHE A 332 11.80 -27.15 -33.83
C PHE A 332 12.97 -27.99 -34.34
N ASN A 333 12.65 -28.95 -35.21
CA ASN A 333 13.62 -29.84 -35.83
C ASN A 333 14.75 -29.06 -36.54
N LYS A 334 16.01 -29.44 -36.31
CA LYS A 334 17.16 -28.76 -36.96
C LYS A 334 17.25 -29.00 -38.47
N LYS A 335 16.81 -30.17 -38.94
CA LYS A 335 16.84 -30.57 -40.34
C LYS A 335 15.43 -30.66 -40.93
N CYS A 336 15.26 -30.13 -42.13
CA CYS A 336 14.01 -30.16 -42.89
C CYS A 336 13.54 -31.61 -43.12
N PRO A 337 12.30 -31.98 -42.76
CA PRO A 337 11.81 -33.36 -42.90
C PRO A 337 11.57 -33.78 -44.35
N VAL A 338 11.59 -32.82 -45.28
CA VAL A 338 11.40 -33.06 -46.72
C VAL A 338 12.75 -33.27 -47.42
N SER A 339 13.71 -32.37 -47.20
CA SER A 339 14.98 -32.33 -47.96
C SER A 339 16.23 -32.73 -47.16
N GLY A 340 16.15 -32.79 -45.82
CA GLY A 340 17.30 -33.03 -44.93
C GLY A 340 18.25 -31.83 -44.76
N LYS A 341 18.00 -30.70 -45.44
CA LYS A 341 18.79 -29.46 -45.30
C LYS A 341 18.48 -28.72 -43.99
N ASP A 342 19.32 -27.77 -43.62
CA ASP A 342 19.08 -26.92 -42.45
C ASP A 342 17.79 -26.11 -42.60
N VAL A 343 17.09 -25.93 -41.48
CA VAL A 343 15.82 -25.21 -41.41
C VAL A 343 16.04 -23.69 -41.47
N ASP A 344 15.17 -23.01 -42.22
CA ASP A 344 15.01 -21.56 -42.20
C ASP A 344 14.01 -21.20 -41.09
N GLN A 345 14.43 -20.35 -40.15
CA GLN A 345 13.64 -19.96 -38.99
C GLN A 345 12.38 -19.15 -39.33
N THR A 346 12.26 -18.68 -40.59
CA THR A 346 11.07 -18.00 -41.11
C THR A 346 10.06 -18.94 -41.76
N LYS A 347 10.41 -20.23 -41.96
CA LYS A 347 9.56 -21.23 -42.64
C LYS A 347 9.11 -22.29 -41.65
N LEU A 348 8.17 -21.91 -40.79
CA LEU A 348 7.62 -22.74 -39.73
C LEU A 348 6.17 -23.13 -40.02
N TYR A 349 5.83 -24.37 -39.69
CA TYR A 349 4.47 -24.85 -39.58
C TYR A 349 4.16 -25.08 -38.10
N THR A 350 3.08 -24.48 -37.61
CA THR A 350 2.69 -24.58 -36.20
C THR A 350 1.39 -25.38 -36.11
N ILE A 351 1.31 -26.29 -35.14
CA ILE A 351 0.09 -27.02 -34.74
C ILE A 351 -0.26 -26.59 -33.32
N ASN A 352 -1.49 -26.12 -33.08
CA ASN A 352 -1.91 -25.55 -31.79
C ASN A 352 -2.88 -26.48 -31.07
N PHE A 353 -2.86 -26.46 -29.73
CA PHE A 353 -3.66 -27.35 -28.88
C PHE A 353 -4.41 -26.57 -27.80
N CYS A 354 -5.56 -27.07 -27.35
CA CYS A 354 -6.34 -26.43 -26.30
C CYS A 354 -5.76 -26.65 -24.88
N CYS A 355 -5.08 -27.78 -24.65
CA CYS A 355 -4.52 -28.16 -23.35
C CYS A 355 -3.21 -28.95 -23.45
N ASN A 356 -2.46 -29.05 -22.34
CA ASN A 356 -1.16 -29.73 -22.29
C ASN A 356 -1.29 -31.23 -22.56
N ASN A 357 -2.41 -31.86 -22.18
CA ASN A 357 -2.66 -33.27 -22.47
C ASN A 357 -2.76 -33.52 -23.98
N CYS A 358 -3.41 -32.63 -24.73
CA CYS A 358 -3.50 -32.73 -26.19
C CYS A 358 -2.13 -32.56 -26.86
N LEU A 359 -1.34 -31.57 -26.44
CA LEU A 359 0.03 -31.38 -26.91
C LEU A 359 0.91 -32.61 -26.62
N ASN A 360 0.83 -33.14 -25.39
CA ASN A 360 1.60 -34.30 -24.95
C ASN A 360 1.21 -35.55 -25.75
N ASN A 361 -0.08 -35.78 -26.01
CA ASN A 361 -0.55 -36.90 -26.82
C ASN A 361 -0.05 -36.81 -28.26
N PHE A 362 -0.11 -35.63 -28.89
CA PHE A 362 0.46 -35.44 -30.23
C PHE A 362 1.97 -35.66 -30.25
N THR A 363 2.69 -35.09 -29.27
CA THR A 363 4.16 -35.16 -29.21
C THR A 363 4.67 -36.59 -29.04
N LYS A 364 3.93 -37.44 -28.31
CA LYS A 364 4.30 -38.85 -28.11
C LYS A 364 4.22 -39.67 -29.39
N ASP A 365 3.22 -39.41 -30.24
CA ASP A 365 3.04 -40.12 -31.51
C ASP A 365 2.41 -39.20 -32.58
N PRO A 366 3.21 -38.32 -33.22
CA PRO A 366 2.70 -37.39 -34.22
C PRO A 366 2.14 -38.12 -35.44
N VAL A 367 2.73 -39.26 -35.82
CA VAL A 367 2.36 -40.04 -37.01
C VAL A 367 0.92 -40.54 -36.89
N LYS A 368 0.52 -41.05 -35.72
CA LYS A 368 -0.84 -41.52 -35.46
C LYS A 368 -1.91 -40.42 -35.50
N HIS A 369 -1.52 -39.17 -35.33
CA HIS A 369 -2.44 -38.06 -35.11
C HIS A 369 -2.44 -37.02 -36.23
N VAL A 370 -1.41 -37.00 -37.07
CA VAL A 370 -1.23 -36.01 -38.15
C VAL A 370 -2.40 -35.98 -39.14
N ALA A 371 -3.05 -37.13 -39.40
CA ALA A 371 -4.18 -37.22 -40.32
C ALA A 371 -5.43 -36.46 -39.83
N LYS A 372 -5.46 -36.06 -38.56
CA LYS A 372 -6.54 -35.25 -37.97
C LYS A 372 -6.39 -33.75 -38.22
N LEU A 373 -5.27 -33.31 -38.81
CA LEU A 373 -5.10 -31.91 -39.22
C LEU A 373 -6.12 -31.60 -40.34
N LYS A 374 -7.14 -30.80 -40.01
CA LYS A 374 -8.14 -30.31 -40.96
C LYS A 374 -7.84 -28.85 -41.30
N GLY A 375 -7.57 -28.58 -42.57
CA GLY A 375 -7.34 -27.22 -43.06
C GLY A 375 -5.99 -26.62 -42.65
N SER A 376 -5.60 -25.54 -43.32
CA SER A 376 -4.35 -24.82 -43.09
C SER A 376 -4.40 -23.82 -41.94
N ASP A 377 -5.58 -23.61 -41.33
CA ASP A 377 -5.82 -22.49 -40.42
C ASP A 377 -5.53 -22.82 -38.95
N ASN A 378 -5.52 -24.10 -38.55
CA ASN A 378 -5.04 -24.58 -37.24
C ASN A 378 -5.63 -23.78 -36.04
N LYS A 379 -6.90 -23.35 -36.20
CA LYS A 379 -7.65 -22.54 -35.23
C LYS A 379 -8.42 -23.37 -34.18
N LYS A 380 -8.62 -24.66 -34.46
CA LYS A 380 -9.29 -25.61 -33.58
C LYS A 380 -8.36 -26.77 -33.24
N CYS A 381 -8.48 -27.29 -32.02
CA CYS A 381 -7.63 -28.39 -31.58
C CYS A 381 -8.01 -29.71 -32.28
N ILE A 382 -7.01 -30.48 -32.73
CA ILE A 382 -7.24 -31.74 -33.47
C ILE A 382 -7.85 -32.89 -32.64
N PHE A 383 -7.85 -32.77 -31.31
CA PHE A 383 -8.39 -33.79 -30.39
C PHE A 383 -9.71 -33.39 -29.75
N GLN A 384 -9.97 -32.09 -29.64
CA GLN A 384 -11.16 -31.54 -29.01
C GLN A 384 -11.62 -30.39 -29.90
N ASP A 385 -12.89 -30.35 -30.28
CA ASP A 385 -13.46 -29.24 -31.08
C ASP A 385 -13.61 -27.97 -30.21
N LYS A 386 -12.47 -27.45 -29.75
CA LYS A 386 -12.30 -26.31 -28.85
C LYS A 386 -11.28 -25.35 -29.42
N ASP A 387 -11.36 -24.11 -28.98
CA ASP A 387 -10.37 -23.08 -29.31
C ASP A 387 -8.99 -23.46 -28.78
N VAL A 388 -7.97 -23.08 -29.54
CA VAL A 388 -6.57 -23.40 -29.25
C VAL A 388 -5.93 -22.34 -28.36
N ASP A 389 -4.92 -22.76 -27.60
CA ASP A 389 -4.10 -21.89 -26.77
C ASP A 389 -2.76 -21.63 -27.49
N ALA A 390 -2.42 -20.36 -27.70
CA ALA A 390 -1.22 -19.95 -28.43
C ALA A 390 0.10 -20.36 -27.73
N GLY A 391 0.05 -20.64 -26.42
CA GLY A 391 1.18 -21.16 -25.64
C GLY A 391 1.39 -22.66 -25.79
N LYS A 392 0.43 -23.40 -26.35
CA LYS A 392 0.45 -24.88 -26.44
C LYS A 392 0.58 -25.31 -27.89
N LYS A 393 1.82 -25.39 -28.37
CA LYS A 393 2.11 -25.59 -29.80
C LYS A 393 3.20 -26.62 -30.07
N PHE A 394 3.08 -27.28 -31.23
CA PHE A 394 4.11 -28.13 -31.83
C PHE A 394 4.59 -27.46 -33.12
N VAL A 395 5.88 -27.16 -33.22
CA VAL A 395 6.45 -26.37 -34.32
C VAL A 395 7.37 -27.24 -35.17
N ILE A 396 7.21 -27.15 -36.49
CA ILE A 396 7.99 -27.88 -37.49
C ILE A 396 8.66 -26.87 -38.41
N GLY A 397 9.96 -27.02 -38.60
CA GLY A 397 10.76 -26.16 -39.46
C GLY A 397 11.09 -26.76 -40.82
N PHE A 398 11.16 -25.91 -41.85
CA PHE A 398 11.46 -26.26 -43.23
C PHE A 398 12.60 -25.40 -43.79
N CYS A 399 13.32 -25.91 -44.79
CA CYS A 399 14.42 -25.17 -45.41
C CYS A 399 13.97 -24.12 -46.45
N CYS A 400 12.74 -24.23 -46.96
CA CYS A 400 12.20 -23.31 -47.98
C CYS A 400 10.67 -23.41 -48.08
N GLY A 401 10.05 -22.44 -48.76
CA GLY A 401 8.60 -22.38 -48.96
C GLY A 401 8.02 -23.59 -49.70
N ASN A 402 8.77 -24.20 -50.64
CA ASN A 402 8.30 -25.39 -51.36
C ASN A 402 8.21 -26.62 -50.46
N CYS A 403 9.14 -26.78 -49.52
CA CYS A 403 9.10 -27.88 -48.56
C CYS A 403 7.95 -27.69 -47.55
N LEU A 404 7.73 -26.46 -47.08
CA LEU A 404 6.59 -26.11 -46.23
C LEU A 404 5.27 -26.37 -46.98
N GLY A 405 5.13 -25.89 -48.21
CA GLY A 405 3.93 -26.08 -49.03
C GLY A 405 3.66 -27.56 -49.37
N GLY A 406 4.72 -28.35 -49.59
CA GLY A 406 4.61 -29.80 -49.76
C GLY A 406 4.10 -30.49 -48.49
N PHE A 407 4.61 -30.10 -47.33
CA PHE A 407 4.12 -30.62 -46.04
C PHE A 407 2.66 -30.24 -45.78
N THR A 408 2.25 -29.00 -46.01
CA THR A 408 0.85 -28.58 -45.79
C THR A 408 -0.15 -29.37 -46.65
N LYS A 409 0.27 -29.83 -47.83
CA LYS A 409 -0.56 -30.66 -48.74
C LYS A 409 -0.65 -32.12 -48.29
N ASP A 410 0.44 -32.67 -47.76
CA ASP A 410 0.49 -34.05 -47.26
C ASP A 410 1.40 -34.16 -46.02
N PRO A 411 0.87 -33.79 -44.83
CA PRO A 411 1.63 -33.82 -43.59
C PRO A 411 2.08 -35.25 -43.21
N ALA A 412 1.28 -36.26 -43.56
CA ALA A 412 1.49 -37.64 -43.16
C ALA A 412 2.79 -38.23 -43.74
N LYS A 413 3.12 -37.85 -44.98
CA LYS A 413 4.33 -38.30 -45.68
C LYS A 413 5.64 -37.88 -45.00
N HIS A 414 5.63 -36.80 -44.24
CA HIS A 414 6.85 -36.16 -43.75
C HIS A 414 6.92 -36.04 -42.23
N ILE A 415 5.82 -36.17 -41.50
CA ILE A 415 5.80 -36.01 -40.04
C ILE A 415 6.70 -37.03 -39.32
N ALA A 416 6.83 -38.26 -39.83
CA ALA A 416 7.71 -39.28 -39.26
C ALA A 416 9.21 -38.91 -39.32
N LYS A 417 9.58 -37.96 -40.21
CA LYS A 417 10.95 -37.48 -40.38
C LYS A 417 11.25 -36.25 -39.52
N VAL A 418 10.27 -35.74 -38.78
CA VAL A 418 10.45 -34.62 -37.83
C VAL A 418 11.13 -35.16 -36.57
N LYS A 419 12.45 -35.11 -36.56
CA LYS A 419 13.26 -35.38 -35.36
C LYS A 419 13.47 -34.07 -34.61
N LYS A 420 13.15 -34.05 -33.31
CA LYS A 420 13.39 -32.87 -32.46
C LYS A 420 14.87 -32.50 -32.43
#